data_AF-A0AAN8WBZ7-F1
#
_entry.id   AF-A0AAN8WBZ7-F1
#
_cell.length_a   1.000
_cell.length_b   1.000
_cell.length_c   1.000
_cell.angle_alpha   90.00
_cell.angle_beta   90.00
_cell.angle_gamma   90.00
#
_symmetry.space_group_name_H-M   'P 1'
#
loop_
_entity.id
_entity.type
_entity.pdbx_description
1 polymer ?
#
loop_
_entity_poly.entity_id
_entity_poly.type
_entity_poly.pdbx_seq_one_letter_code
_entity_poly.pdbx_strand_id
1 'polypeptide(L)'
;MATIVKDKDRICDHVKGLTPVMSTTNLPQSAQHLPLQVPPPNKTVSPSLTMPLLVCKPTTRVKVVPQPGRLHLSAERLERIGAYLMDAGSTIYVYVRSGISSEWVEGTLGVPSYAAIPQPLYDDSVPVLDTTISILLRNFITYLQSKKPYPAPVLVLKEDNPARMLFIQHLVDDRTEGSQSYVEFLQYLKSQIK
;
A
#
# COMPACT_ATOMS: atom_id res chain seq x y z
N MET A 1 -12.26 11.16 -9.41
CA MET A 1 -11.22 11.29 -10.45
C MET A 1 -10.20 10.17 -10.22
N ALA A 2 -10.13 9.19 -11.11
CA ALA A 2 -9.13 8.12 -11.00
C ALA A 2 -7.73 8.70 -11.17
N THR A 3 -6.75 8.22 -10.41
CA THR A 3 -5.35 8.63 -10.58
C THR A 3 -4.48 7.39 -10.58
N ILE A 4 -3.76 7.18 -11.68
CA ILE A 4 -2.77 6.11 -11.77
C ILE A 4 -1.43 6.64 -11.27
N VAL A 5 -0.79 5.83 -10.47
CA VAL A 5 0.52 6.04 -9.92
C VAL A 5 1.42 4.91 -10.38
N LYS A 6 2.57 5.24 -10.97
CA LYS A 6 3.60 4.24 -11.26
C LYS A 6 4.60 4.18 -10.11
N ASP A 7 4.80 2.99 -9.58
CA ASP A 7 5.94 2.70 -8.73
C ASP A 7 7.16 2.50 -9.65
N LYS A 8 7.81 3.61 -10.01
CA LYS A 8 8.97 3.61 -10.93
C LYS A 8 10.23 3.84 -10.10
N ASP A 9 10.93 2.76 -9.74
CA ASP A 9 12.37 2.61 -9.45
C ASP A 9 13.12 3.64 -8.55
N ARG A 10 12.51 4.74 -8.10
CA ARG A 10 13.17 5.80 -7.34
C ARG A 10 13.10 5.62 -5.83
N ILE A 11 12.47 4.54 -5.37
CA ILE A 11 12.40 4.19 -3.96
C ILE A 11 13.68 3.48 -3.48
N CYS A 12 14.38 2.77 -4.37
CA CYS A 12 15.64 2.09 -4.03
C CYS A 12 16.87 3.02 -4.08
N ASP A 13 16.83 4.10 -4.88
CA ASP A 13 17.99 5.01 -5.04
C ASP A 13 18.20 5.99 -3.86
N HIS A 14 17.26 6.08 -2.91
CA HIS A 14 17.39 6.96 -1.75
C HIS A 14 17.92 6.27 -0.47
N VAL A 15 18.35 5.01 -0.56
CA VAL A 15 18.91 4.25 0.58
C VAL A 15 20.38 3.88 0.35
N LYS A 16 21.19 4.82 -0.16
CA LYS A 16 22.67 4.70 -0.21
C LYS A 16 23.41 5.66 0.72
N GLY A 17 22.74 6.23 1.73
CA GLY A 17 23.30 7.32 2.55
C GLY A 17 23.12 7.23 4.06
N LEU A 18 22.78 6.07 4.63
CA LEU A 18 22.67 5.91 6.09
C LEU A 18 23.56 4.76 6.56
N THR A 19 24.78 5.11 6.93
CA THR A 19 25.66 4.22 7.70
C THR A 19 25.09 4.06 9.12
N PRO A 20 25.11 2.86 9.71
CA PRO A 20 24.72 2.69 11.11
C PRO A 20 25.84 3.19 12.01
N VAL A 21 25.57 4.23 12.78
CA VAL A 21 26.40 4.62 13.93
C VAL A 21 26.18 3.56 15.01
N MET A 22 27.14 2.65 15.16
CA MET A 22 27.20 1.79 16.34
C MET A 22 27.65 2.63 17.54
N SER A 23 26.85 2.67 18.58
CA SER A 23 27.27 3.12 19.91
C SER A 23 27.21 1.94 20.86
N THR A 24 28.40 1.46 21.20
CA THR A 24 28.69 0.55 22.30
C THR A 24 28.40 1.25 23.63
N THR A 25 27.74 0.59 24.59
CA THR A 25 28.21 0.52 25.99
C THR A 25 27.32 -0.37 26.88
N ASN A 26 27.94 -1.45 27.33
CA ASN A 26 28.02 -1.98 28.70
C ASN A 26 26.77 -2.38 29.52
N LEU A 27 26.78 -3.68 29.84
CA LEU A 27 26.21 -4.35 31.01
C LEU A 27 26.78 -3.79 32.32
N PRO A 28 26.07 -3.93 33.46
CA PRO A 28 26.65 -4.79 34.51
C PRO A 28 25.66 -5.68 35.30
N GLN A 29 26.15 -6.89 35.53
CA GLN A 29 26.08 -7.82 36.67
C GLN A 29 25.24 -7.51 37.96
N SER A 30 24.34 -8.48 38.25
CA SER A 30 24.12 -9.28 39.49
C SER A 30 24.00 -8.68 40.92
N ALA A 31 22.90 -9.03 41.61
CA ALA A 31 22.80 -9.45 43.04
C ALA A 31 21.33 -9.89 43.34
N GLN A 32 21.02 -11.17 43.62
CA GLN A 32 20.94 -11.89 44.92
C GLN A 32 19.77 -11.52 45.90
N HIS A 33 18.75 -12.41 45.92
CA HIS A 33 17.98 -13.08 47.01
C HIS A 33 17.18 -12.37 48.16
N LEU A 34 15.83 -12.58 48.13
CA LEU A 34 14.77 -12.92 49.16
C LEU A 34 14.58 -12.06 50.47
N PRO A 35 13.43 -12.10 51.21
CA PRO A 35 12.36 -13.10 51.27
C PRO A 35 10.88 -12.64 51.09
N LEU A 36 10.02 -13.66 50.93
CA LEU A 36 8.56 -13.66 50.79
C LEU A 36 7.82 -13.03 51.99
N GLN A 37 6.90 -12.10 51.70
CA GLN A 37 5.85 -11.68 52.63
C GLN A 37 4.48 -12.16 52.11
N VAL A 38 3.76 -12.90 52.95
CA VAL A 38 2.41 -13.44 52.70
C VAL A 38 1.37 -12.33 52.91
N PRO A 39 0.38 -12.12 52.02
CA PRO A 39 -0.69 -11.14 52.24
C PRO A 39 -1.91 -11.72 53.00
N PRO A 40 -2.62 -10.92 53.81
CA PRO A 40 -3.86 -11.33 54.48
C PRO A 40 -5.09 -11.32 53.55
N PRO A 41 -6.17 -12.06 53.87
CA PRO A 41 -7.32 -12.21 52.99
C PRO A 41 -8.40 -11.14 53.20
N ASN A 42 -8.99 -10.76 52.06
CA ASN A 42 -10.39 -10.41 51.85
C ASN A 42 -10.89 -9.03 52.29
N LYS A 43 -11.17 -8.16 51.30
CA LYS A 43 -12.44 -7.41 51.21
C LYS A 43 -12.84 -7.23 49.75
N THR A 44 -14.02 -7.77 49.46
CA THR A 44 -14.93 -7.53 48.34
C THR A 44 -14.85 -6.11 47.77
N VAL A 45 -14.42 -5.96 46.52
CA VAL A 45 -14.68 -4.78 45.68
C VAL A 45 -14.95 -5.26 44.25
N SER A 46 -16.09 -4.84 43.72
CA SER A 46 -16.66 -5.15 42.40
C SER A 46 -15.68 -4.95 41.23
N PRO A 47 -15.69 -5.79 40.18
CA PRO A 47 -15.03 -5.42 38.93
C PRO A 47 -15.98 -4.53 38.11
N SER A 48 -15.79 -3.21 38.21
CA SER A 48 -16.18 -2.29 37.15
C SER A 48 -15.42 -2.67 35.87
N LEU A 49 -16.15 -2.82 34.76
CA LEU A 49 -15.61 -2.96 33.41
C LEU A 49 -14.80 -1.71 33.04
N THR A 50 -13.54 -1.66 33.46
CA THR A 50 -12.58 -0.72 32.90
C THR A 50 -11.71 -1.52 31.94
N MET A 51 -12.08 -1.48 30.66
CA MET A 51 -11.17 -1.86 29.58
C MET A 51 -9.87 -1.07 29.78
N PRO A 52 -8.70 -1.71 29.93
CA PRO A 52 -7.45 -0.98 29.79
C PRO A 52 -7.39 -0.54 28.32
N LEU A 53 -7.56 0.76 28.10
CA LEU A 53 -7.21 1.40 26.84
C LEU A 53 -5.75 1.05 26.60
N LEU A 54 -5.49 0.09 25.72
CA LEU A 54 -4.14 -0.20 25.26
C LEU A 54 -3.74 0.99 24.40
N VAL A 55 -3.19 2.01 25.07
CA VAL A 55 -2.50 3.12 24.42
C VAL A 55 -1.25 2.52 23.81
N CYS A 56 -1.38 2.03 22.57
CA CYS A 56 -0.23 1.77 21.71
C CYS A 56 0.56 3.07 21.66
N LYS A 57 1.73 3.07 22.30
CA LYS A 57 2.69 4.17 22.24
C LYS A 57 2.92 4.51 20.78
N PRO A 58 2.87 5.78 20.37
CA PRO A 58 3.35 6.16 19.06
C PRO A 58 4.86 5.94 19.06
N THR A 59 5.31 4.79 18.58
CA THR A 59 6.65 4.67 18.04
C THR A 59 6.62 5.55 16.79
N THR A 60 6.95 6.83 16.97
CA THR A 60 7.02 7.82 15.91
C THR A 60 8.21 7.50 15.01
N ARG A 61 8.14 6.41 14.24
CA ARG A 61 8.81 6.37 12.95
C ARG A 61 8.05 7.37 12.10
N VAL A 62 8.72 8.46 11.71
CA VAL A 62 8.18 9.39 10.72
C VAL A 62 7.72 8.55 9.53
N LYS A 63 6.40 8.45 9.32
CA LYS A 63 5.83 7.71 8.20
C LYS A 63 6.14 8.50 6.94
N VAL A 64 7.16 8.08 6.21
CA VAL A 64 7.47 8.64 4.90
C VAL A 64 6.36 8.22 3.94
N VAL A 65 5.61 9.20 3.46
CA VAL A 65 4.57 9.00 2.43
C VAL A 65 5.19 9.36 1.09
N PRO A 66 5.33 8.41 0.15
CA PRO A 66 5.85 8.71 -1.17
C PRO A 66 4.89 9.65 -1.92
N GLN A 67 5.43 10.55 -2.74
CA GLN A 67 4.66 11.43 -3.63
C GLN A 67 4.98 11.09 -5.09
N PRO A 68 4.46 9.97 -5.59
CA PRO A 68 4.76 9.51 -6.94
C PRO A 68 4.01 10.35 -7.98
N GLY A 69 4.61 10.45 -9.19
CA GLY A 69 4.01 11.19 -10.30
C GLY A 69 2.71 10.56 -10.77
N ARG A 70 1.73 11.40 -11.11
CA ARG A 70 0.45 10.97 -11.68
C ARG A 70 0.64 10.61 -13.14
N LEU A 71 0.06 9.50 -13.58
CA LEU A 71 0.00 9.09 -14.98
C LEU A 71 -1.35 9.43 -15.60
N HIS A 72 -1.34 9.61 -16.92
CA HIS A 72 -2.54 9.63 -17.74
C HIS A 72 -3.31 8.31 -17.64
N LEU A 73 -4.63 8.38 -17.83
CA LEU A 73 -5.52 7.24 -17.69
C LEU A 73 -5.62 6.50 -19.03
N SER A 74 -4.47 6.06 -19.54
CA SER A 74 -4.33 5.29 -20.79
C SER A 74 -3.47 4.05 -20.56
N ALA A 75 -3.83 2.95 -21.24
CA ALA A 75 -3.08 1.70 -21.27
C ALA A 75 -1.68 1.89 -21.86
N GLU A 76 -1.47 2.91 -22.70
CA GLU A 76 -0.16 3.22 -23.29
C GLU A 76 0.89 3.55 -22.22
N ARG A 77 0.45 4.07 -21.06
CA ARG A 77 1.33 4.45 -19.94
C ARG A 77 1.67 3.27 -19.03
N LEU A 78 1.03 2.12 -19.27
CA LEU A 78 1.24 0.90 -18.51
C LEU A 78 2.30 0.06 -19.20
N GLU A 79 3.53 0.16 -18.73
CA GLU A 79 4.66 -0.69 -19.09
C GLU A 79 4.42 -2.14 -18.63
N ARG A 80 4.98 -3.11 -19.36
CA ARG A 80 4.80 -4.54 -19.05
C ARG A 80 5.48 -4.99 -17.77
N ILE A 81 6.55 -4.30 -17.36
CA ILE A 81 7.39 -4.62 -16.20
C ILE A 81 7.06 -3.62 -15.10
N GLY A 82 5.82 -3.66 -14.59
CA GLY A 82 5.40 -2.64 -13.62
C GLY A 82 4.13 -2.98 -12.86
N ALA A 83 3.99 -2.35 -11.70
CA ALA A 83 2.78 -2.33 -10.91
C ALA A 83 2.24 -0.89 -10.83
N TYR A 84 0.92 -0.79 -10.76
CA TYR A 84 0.20 0.46 -10.85
C TYR A 84 -0.86 0.53 -9.77
N LEU A 85 -0.91 1.66 -9.06
CA LEU A 85 -1.98 1.91 -8.11
C LEU A 85 -2.95 2.92 -8.71
N MET A 86 -4.24 2.62 -8.65
CA MET A 86 -5.30 3.53 -9.05
C MET A 86 -6.26 3.78 -7.89
N ASP A 87 -6.44 5.04 -7.53
CA ASP A 87 -7.49 5.44 -6.60
C ASP A 87 -8.78 5.77 -7.37
N ALA A 88 -9.78 4.88 -7.34
CA ALA A 88 -11.07 5.09 -7.99
C ALA A 88 -12.13 5.73 -7.05
N GLY A 89 -11.72 6.17 -5.86
CA GLY A 89 -12.61 6.76 -4.86
C GLY A 89 -13.26 5.71 -3.97
N SER A 90 -14.11 4.84 -4.53
CA SER A 90 -14.77 3.76 -3.77
C SER A 90 -13.86 2.56 -3.53
N THR A 91 -12.92 2.29 -4.43
CA THR A 91 -11.97 1.17 -4.37
C THR A 91 -10.60 1.67 -4.78
N ILE A 92 -9.55 1.14 -4.16
CA ILE A 92 -8.17 1.33 -4.60
C ILE A 92 -7.73 0.06 -5.32
N TYR A 93 -7.33 0.18 -6.58
CA TYR A 93 -6.85 -0.94 -7.36
C TYR A 93 -5.31 -0.98 -7.36
N VAL A 94 -4.74 -2.15 -7.15
CA VAL A 94 -3.32 -2.44 -7.38
C VAL A 94 -3.25 -3.37 -8.57
N TYR A 95 -2.88 -2.84 -9.73
CA TYR A 95 -2.78 -3.59 -10.97
C TYR A 95 -1.34 -4.05 -11.21
N VAL A 96 -1.15 -5.36 -11.28
CA VAL A 96 0.15 -6.00 -11.44
C VAL A 96 0.26 -6.54 -12.86
N ARG A 97 1.25 -6.07 -13.61
CA ARG A 97 1.54 -6.56 -14.95
C ARG A 97 2.32 -7.87 -14.92
N SER A 98 2.14 -8.67 -15.95
CA SER A 98 2.73 -10.00 -16.11
C SER A 98 4.26 -10.03 -16.14
N GLY A 99 4.91 -8.93 -16.55
CA GLY A 99 6.37 -8.84 -16.65
C GLY A 99 7.06 -8.34 -15.38
N ILE A 100 6.37 -8.23 -14.25
CA ILE A 100 6.96 -7.71 -13.01
C ILE A 100 8.02 -8.67 -12.43
N SER A 101 9.04 -8.13 -11.75
CA SER A 101 10.08 -8.95 -11.11
C SER A 101 9.51 -9.73 -9.92
N SER A 102 9.99 -10.97 -9.73
CA SER A 102 9.62 -11.79 -8.57
C SER A 102 10.06 -11.15 -7.26
N GLU A 103 11.20 -10.45 -7.25
CA GLU A 103 11.70 -9.71 -6.08
C GLU A 103 10.70 -8.63 -5.62
N TRP A 104 10.11 -7.88 -6.55
CA TRP A 104 9.10 -6.88 -6.20
C TRP A 104 7.83 -7.55 -5.66
N VAL A 105 7.41 -8.67 -6.27
CA VAL A 105 6.21 -9.41 -5.86
C VAL A 105 6.38 -10.01 -4.46
N GLU A 106 7.52 -10.63 -4.18
CA GLU A 106 7.84 -11.16 -2.86
C GLU A 106 7.97 -10.02 -1.85
N GLY A 107 8.67 -8.94 -2.20
CA GLY A 107 8.85 -7.79 -1.35
C GLY A 107 7.55 -7.06 -1.02
N THR A 108 6.56 -7.05 -1.93
CA THR A 108 5.33 -6.24 -1.77
C THR A 108 4.13 -7.06 -1.31
N LEU A 109 3.97 -8.26 -1.87
CA LEU A 109 2.81 -9.13 -1.66
C LEU A 109 3.15 -10.39 -0.85
N GLY A 110 4.43 -10.70 -0.62
CA GLY A 110 4.84 -11.84 0.21
C GLY A 110 4.65 -13.19 -0.46
N VAL A 111 4.50 -13.20 -1.79
CA VAL A 111 4.34 -14.42 -2.59
C VAL A 111 5.56 -14.61 -3.50
N PRO A 112 5.97 -15.86 -3.81
CA PRO A 112 7.25 -16.13 -4.45
C PRO A 112 7.33 -15.72 -5.93
N SER A 113 6.19 -15.53 -6.60
CA SER A 113 6.16 -15.15 -8.02
C SER A 113 4.81 -14.55 -8.42
N TYR A 114 4.78 -13.88 -9.58
CA TYR A 114 3.54 -13.37 -10.18
C TYR A 114 2.45 -14.44 -10.33
N ALA A 115 2.83 -15.67 -10.70
CA ALA A 115 1.88 -16.78 -10.86
C ALA A 115 1.21 -17.20 -9.54
N ALA A 116 1.91 -17.03 -8.41
CA ALA A 116 1.44 -17.39 -7.08
C ALA A 116 0.54 -16.32 -6.44
N ILE A 117 0.30 -15.18 -7.09
CA ILE A 117 -0.62 -14.15 -6.58
C ILE A 117 -2.05 -14.70 -6.66
N PRO A 118 -2.77 -14.86 -5.53
CA PRO A 118 -4.16 -15.30 -5.53
C PRO A 118 -5.05 -14.26 -6.24
N GLN A 119 -6.11 -14.72 -6.91
CA GLN A 119 -7.02 -13.85 -7.65
C GLN A 119 -8.50 -14.29 -7.55
N PRO A 120 -9.43 -13.32 -7.54
CA PRO A 120 -9.21 -11.93 -7.16
C PRO A 120 -8.87 -11.84 -5.67
N LEU A 121 -7.77 -11.16 -5.32
CA LEU A 121 -7.41 -10.95 -3.93
C LEU A 121 -8.09 -9.67 -3.44
N TYR A 122 -9.25 -9.84 -2.83
CA TYR A 122 -9.87 -8.82 -1.99
C TYR A 122 -9.20 -8.91 -0.63
N ASP A 123 -8.44 -7.88 -0.26
CA ASP A 123 -7.92 -7.77 1.08
C ASP A 123 -8.32 -6.41 1.63
N ASP A 124 -8.85 -6.39 2.86
CA ASP A 124 -9.07 -5.15 3.60
C ASP A 124 -7.72 -4.46 3.88
N SER A 125 -6.60 -5.18 3.76
CA SER A 125 -5.25 -4.63 3.92
C SER A 125 -4.17 -5.34 3.08
N VAL A 126 -3.28 -4.58 2.43
CA VAL A 126 -2.06 -5.14 1.82
C VAL A 126 -1.22 -5.85 2.90
N PRO A 127 -0.61 -7.02 2.61
CA PRO A 127 0.16 -7.78 3.60
C PRO A 127 1.23 -6.93 4.29
N VAL A 128 1.35 -7.14 5.60
CA VAL A 128 2.32 -6.42 6.45
C VAL A 128 3.67 -7.12 6.34
N LEU A 129 4.52 -6.60 5.47
CA LEU A 129 5.90 -7.04 5.31
C LEU A 129 6.86 -5.95 5.78
N ASP A 130 8.01 -6.37 6.32
CA ASP A 130 9.08 -5.49 6.80
C ASP A 130 10.04 -5.04 5.69
N THR A 131 9.61 -5.13 4.43
CA THR A 131 10.37 -4.62 3.29
C THR A 131 10.10 -3.13 3.08
N THR A 132 11.09 -2.42 2.54
CA THR A 132 10.96 -0.99 2.22
C THR A 132 9.80 -0.71 1.27
N ILE A 133 9.61 -1.55 0.26
CA ILE A 133 8.56 -1.37 -0.77
C ILE A 133 7.17 -1.58 -0.16
N SER A 134 6.95 -2.64 0.62
CA SER A 134 5.67 -2.87 1.30
C SER A 134 5.35 -1.73 2.28
N ILE A 135 6.32 -1.27 3.06
CA ILE A 135 6.13 -0.16 4.00
C ILE A 135 5.69 1.11 3.25
N LEU A 136 6.33 1.44 2.13
CA LEU A 136 6.00 2.65 1.36
C LEU A 136 4.67 2.55 0.66
N LEU A 137 4.33 1.40 0.08
CA LEU A 137 3.01 1.14 -0.50
C LEU A 137 1.91 1.29 0.56
N ARG A 138 2.09 0.67 1.74
CA ARG A 138 1.13 0.77 2.86
C ARG A 138 1.00 2.20 3.37
N ASN A 139 2.10 2.94 3.50
CA ASN A 139 2.06 4.34 3.88
C ASN A 139 1.30 5.18 2.85
N PHE A 140 1.49 4.91 1.55
CA PHE A 140 0.79 5.61 0.49
C PHE A 140 -0.71 5.29 0.48
N ILE A 141 -1.09 4.01 0.61
CA ILE A 141 -2.49 3.59 0.73
C ILE A 141 -3.13 4.24 1.96
N THR A 142 -2.45 4.23 3.12
CA THR A 142 -2.94 4.89 4.34
C THR A 142 -3.17 6.38 4.12
N TYR A 143 -2.27 7.05 3.39
CA TYR A 143 -2.42 8.46 3.02
C TYR A 143 -3.59 8.69 2.05
N LEU A 144 -3.84 7.79 1.10
CA LEU A 144 -5.00 7.86 0.23
C LEU A 144 -6.31 7.62 0.99
N GLN A 145 -6.29 6.73 1.98
CA GLN A 145 -7.43 6.43 2.84
C GLN A 145 -7.73 7.58 3.80
N SER A 146 -6.73 8.27 4.35
CA SER A 146 -6.95 9.39 5.29
C SER A 146 -7.64 10.60 4.64
N LYS A 147 -7.62 10.68 3.31
CA LYS A 147 -8.34 11.71 2.54
C LYS A 147 -9.79 11.35 2.24
N LYS A 148 -10.21 10.11 2.52
CA LYS A 148 -11.56 9.62 2.22
C LYS A 148 -12.44 9.67 3.48
N PRO A 149 -13.75 9.93 3.33
CA PRO A 149 -14.68 9.88 4.45
C PRO A 149 -14.92 8.45 4.96
N TYR A 150 -14.74 7.45 4.09
CA TYR A 150 -14.90 6.03 4.39
C TYR A 150 -13.70 5.22 3.85
N PRO A 151 -13.29 4.14 4.53
CA PRO A 151 -12.21 3.29 4.05
C PRO A 151 -12.63 2.62 2.74
N ALA A 152 -11.78 2.77 1.72
CA ALA A 152 -11.94 2.10 0.44
C ALA A 152 -11.18 0.76 0.46
N PRO A 153 -11.80 -0.37 0.05
CA PRO A 153 -11.11 -1.64 -0.09
C PRO A 153 -9.97 -1.57 -1.10
N VAL A 154 -8.94 -2.39 -0.90
CA VAL A 154 -7.80 -2.52 -1.81
C VAL A 154 -7.93 -3.82 -2.58
N LEU A 155 -7.93 -3.74 -3.92
CA LEU A 155 -8.08 -4.91 -4.79
C LEU A 155 -6.81 -5.12 -5.62
N VAL A 156 -6.17 -6.28 -5.45
CA VAL A 156 -5.00 -6.65 -6.26
C VAL A 156 -5.45 -7.41 -7.50
N LEU A 157 -5.23 -6.83 -8.67
CA LEU A 157 -5.63 -7.34 -9.98
C LEU A 157 -4.41 -7.73 -10.79
N LYS A 158 -4.42 -8.93 -11.34
CA LYS A 158 -3.42 -9.40 -12.30
C LYS A 158 -3.85 -9.11 -13.75
N GLU A 159 -2.86 -8.94 -14.63
CA GLU A 159 -3.08 -8.78 -16.07
C GLU A 159 -3.72 -10.01 -16.74
N ASP A 160 -3.49 -11.23 -16.27
CA ASP A 160 -4.09 -12.46 -16.83
C ASP A 160 -5.51 -12.75 -16.32
N ASN A 161 -5.97 -12.06 -15.27
CA ASN A 161 -7.30 -12.29 -14.71
C ASN A 161 -8.38 -11.48 -15.47
N PRO A 162 -9.56 -12.06 -15.80
CA PRO A 162 -10.66 -11.32 -16.43
C PRO A 162 -11.13 -10.10 -15.61
N ALA A 163 -11.00 -10.13 -14.29
CA ALA A 163 -11.31 -9.00 -13.40
C ALA A 163 -10.45 -7.76 -13.66
N ARG A 164 -9.35 -7.86 -14.44
CA ARG A 164 -8.58 -6.71 -14.92
C ARG A 164 -9.46 -5.65 -15.61
N MET A 165 -10.59 -6.06 -16.20
CA MET A 165 -11.52 -5.13 -16.83
C MET A 165 -12.05 -4.07 -15.86
N LEU A 166 -12.11 -4.36 -14.56
CA LEU A 166 -12.46 -3.39 -13.51
C LEU A 166 -11.48 -2.22 -13.43
N PHE A 167 -10.20 -2.48 -13.75
CA PHE A 167 -9.17 -1.45 -13.85
C PHE A 167 -9.21 -0.76 -15.23
N ILE A 168 -9.30 -1.54 -16.31
CA ILE A 168 -9.25 -1.04 -17.70
C ILE A 168 -10.41 -0.07 -18.00
N GLN A 169 -11.61 -0.30 -17.46
CA GLN A 169 -12.75 0.61 -17.66
C GLN A 169 -12.52 2.04 -17.14
N HIS A 170 -11.54 2.23 -16.26
CA HIS A 170 -11.17 3.55 -15.73
C HIS A 170 -10.11 4.27 -16.59
N LEU A 171 -9.63 3.65 -17.68
CA LEU A 171 -8.69 4.24 -18.62
C LEU A 171 -9.42 5.12 -19.64
N VAL A 172 -9.89 6.28 -19.17
CA VAL A 172 -10.77 7.19 -19.93
C VAL A 172 -10.13 7.83 -21.16
N ASP A 173 -8.80 7.81 -21.27
CA ASP A 173 -8.11 8.37 -22.44
C ASP A 173 -8.19 7.41 -23.64
N ASP A 174 -8.41 6.11 -23.38
CA ASP A 174 -8.49 5.07 -24.40
C ASP A 174 -9.89 4.93 -25.00
N ARG A 175 -9.96 4.23 -26.12
CA ARG A 175 -11.22 3.92 -26.78
C ARG A 175 -12.03 2.92 -25.94
N THR A 176 -13.31 3.21 -25.71
CA THR A 176 -14.26 2.31 -25.02
C THR A 176 -15.40 1.91 -25.95
N GLU A 177 -16.20 0.91 -25.57
CA GLU A 177 -17.34 0.45 -26.36
C GLU A 177 -18.34 1.60 -26.55
N GLY A 178 -18.42 2.12 -27.78
CA GLY A 178 -19.32 3.23 -28.12
C GLY A 178 -18.76 4.64 -27.89
N SER A 179 -17.49 4.80 -27.49
CA SER A 179 -16.84 6.11 -27.36
C SER A 179 -15.56 6.22 -28.20
N GLN A 180 -15.23 7.44 -28.61
CA GLN A 180 -13.94 7.79 -29.19
C GLN A 180 -12.88 7.90 -28.09
N SER A 181 -11.62 7.64 -28.44
CA SER A 181 -10.47 7.97 -27.58
C SER A 181 -10.34 9.48 -27.40
N TYR A 182 -9.61 9.91 -26.37
CA TYR A 182 -9.39 11.34 -26.10
C TYR A 182 -8.76 12.06 -27.31
N VAL A 183 -7.80 11.43 -28.00
CA VAL A 183 -7.14 12.02 -29.17
C VAL A 183 -8.11 12.18 -30.35
N GLU A 184 -8.92 11.16 -30.64
CA GLU A 184 -9.95 11.21 -31.69
C GLU A 184 -10.99 12.29 -31.40
N PHE A 185 -11.43 12.39 -30.14
CA PHE A 185 -12.37 13.42 -29.72
C PHE A 185 -11.83 14.85 -29.91
N LEU A 186 -10.56 15.09 -29.57
CA LEU A 186 -9.93 16.38 -29.81
C LEU A 186 -9.81 16.71 -31.30
N GLN A 187 -9.50 15.72 -32.14
CA GLN A 187 -9.48 15.89 -33.59
C GLN A 187 -10.88 16.21 -34.13
N TYR A 188 -11.91 15.52 -33.63
CA TYR A 188 -13.30 15.80 -33.95
C TYR A 188 -13.68 17.23 -33.58
N LEU A 189 -13.43 17.67 -32.34
CA LEU A 189 -13.72 19.05 -31.91
C LEU A 189 -13.02 20.09 -32.79
N LYS A 190 -11.74 19.87 -33.10
CA LYS A 190 -10.97 20.75 -33.99
C LYS A 190 -11.61 20.87 -35.38
N SER A 191 -12.24 19.81 -35.89
CA SER A 191 -12.95 19.85 -37.18
C SER A 191 -14.28 20.61 -37.16
N GLN A 192 -14.92 20.73 -35.99
CA GLN A 192 -16.21 21.39 -35.82
C GLN A 192 -16.10 22.90 -35.61
N ILE A 193 -14.98 23.36 -35.06
CA ILE A 193 -14.70 24.78 -34.89
C ILE A 193 -14.11 25.31 -36.20
N LYS A 194 -14.94 25.96 -37.01
CA LYS A 194 -14.53 26.77 -38.16
C LYS A 194 -14.36 28.23 -37.76
#